data_AF-A0A7C1UQH5-F1
#
_entry.id   AF-A0A7C1UQH5-F1
#
_cell.length_a   1.000
_cell.length_b   1.000
_cell.length_c   1.000
_cell.angle_alpha   90.00
_cell.angle_beta   90.00
_cell.angle_gamma   90.00
#
_symmetry.space_group_name_H-M   'P 1'
#
loop_
_entity.id
_entity.type
_entity.pdbx_description
1 polymer ?
#
loop_
_entity_poly.entity_id
_entity_poly.type
_entity_poly.pdbx_seq_one_letter_code
_entity_poly.pdbx_strand_id
1 'polypeptide(L)'
;MKKTVGVVLVACLVGVVGYFTYESAAAKKPEAVVRTYIKAMMNRDFDTLAAINYRPQKQANIIDRAPKAEQAKLLQKMYEGYRKSFEAMKPIDNTTVTWSEKFFFAPGMDYEIIHVEKKTSPGTPSSDYRFRSVATVVIAASYPSPDIAPLYRGRRIKKANLQIDLIQSQDVVKGIQAKPVHEGWLFKWFLVDESSIIYWDS
;
A
#
# COMPACT_ATOMS: atom_id res chain seq x y z
N MET A 1 8.21 5.35 -40.33
CA MET A 1 8.18 4.49 -39.12
C MET A 1 8.82 5.09 -37.86
N LYS A 2 9.47 6.27 -37.88
CA LYS A 2 10.06 6.88 -36.67
C LYS A 2 9.10 7.76 -35.84
N LYS A 3 8.00 8.25 -36.44
CA LYS A 3 7.04 9.16 -35.77
C LYS A 3 6.09 8.42 -34.81
N THR A 4 5.75 7.16 -35.10
CA THR A 4 4.81 6.36 -34.28
C THR A 4 5.43 5.92 -32.96
N VAL A 5 6.73 5.60 -32.94
CA VAL A 5 7.44 5.19 -31.73
C VAL A 5 7.60 6.36 -30.74
N GLY A 6 7.83 7.58 -31.25
CA GLY A 6 7.90 8.78 -30.42
C GLY A 6 6.57 9.16 -29.77
N VAL A 7 5.45 8.98 -30.48
CA VAL A 7 4.11 9.26 -29.95
C VAL A 7 3.71 8.22 -28.88
N VAL A 8 4.07 6.95 -29.04
CA VAL A 8 3.81 5.90 -28.02
C VAL A 8 4.66 6.10 -26.77
N LEU A 9 5.93 6.46 -26.90
CA LEU A 9 6.80 6.76 -25.76
C LEU A 9 6.34 8.01 -24.99
N VAL A 10 5.90 9.06 -25.69
CA VAL A 10 5.34 10.26 -25.07
C VAL A 10 3.97 9.97 -24.44
N ALA A 11 3.13 9.12 -25.04
CA ALA A 11 1.86 8.70 -24.45
C ALA A 11 2.06 7.81 -23.20
N CYS A 12 3.11 6.97 -23.16
CA CYS A 12 3.48 6.22 -21.96
C CYS A 12 4.09 7.13 -20.88
N LEU A 13 4.86 8.15 -21.24
CA LEU A 13 5.41 9.13 -20.30
C LEU A 13 4.37 10.10 -19.76
N VAL A 14 3.44 10.58 -20.59
CA VAL A 14 2.27 11.38 -20.15
C VAL A 14 1.27 10.50 -19.40
N GLY A 15 1.18 9.22 -19.75
CA GLY A 15 0.50 8.20 -18.96
C GLY A 15 1.11 8.12 -17.57
N VAL A 16 2.41 7.87 -17.44
CA VAL A 16 3.12 7.69 -16.15
C VAL A 16 3.18 8.98 -15.32
N VAL A 17 3.41 10.14 -15.93
CA VAL A 17 3.40 11.44 -15.22
C VAL A 17 1.97 11.85 -14.88
N GLY A 18 1.02 11.60 -15.79
CA GLY A 18 -0.43 11.72 -15.58
C GLY A 18 -0.97 10.80 -14.48
N TYR A 19 -0.36 9.61 -14.34
CA TYR A 19 -0.70 8.54 -13.40
C TYR A 19 -0.33 8.91 -11.97
N PHE A 20 0.77 9.63 -11.77
CA PHE A 20 1.10 10.21 -10.46
C PHE A 20 0.35 11.52 -10.17
N THR A 21 -0.26 12.15 -11.19
CA THR A 21 -1.14 13.32 -11.05
C THR A 21 -2.63 12.97 -11.01
N TYR A 22 -3.01 11.71 -10.80
CA TYR A 22 -4.42 11.39 -10.51
C TYR A 22 -4.75 11.93 -9.12
N GLU A 23 -5.28 13.15 -9.10
CA GLU A 23 -6.13 13.65 -8.04
C GLU A 23 -7.09 12.54 -7.59
N SER A 24 -7.17 12.32 -6.27
CA SER A 24 -8.11 11.41 -5.60
C SER A 24 -7.76 9.91 -5.61
N ALA A 25 -6.98 9.48 -4.62
CA ALA A 25 -7.20 8.16 -4.02
C ALA A 25 -6.73 8.06 -2.56
N ALA A 26 -5.97 9.03 -2.05
CA ALA A 26 -5.83 9.18 -0.61
C ALA A 26 -7.13 9.81 -0.09
N ALA A 27 -8.16 8.99 0.09
CA ALA A 27 -9.36 9.44 0.76
C ALA A 27 -8.99 10.09 2.10
N LYS A 28 -9.62 11.22 2.43
CA LYS A 28 -9.32 11.95 3.68
C LYS A 28 -9.52 11.08 4.93
N LYS A 29 -10.29 9.99 4.81
CA LYS A 29 -10.64 9.06 5.89
C LYS A 29 -9.87 7.73 5.75
N PRO A 30 -9.23 7.22 6.82
CA PRO A 30 -8.51 5.95 6.82
C PRO A 30 -9.30 4.77 6.25
N GLU A 31 -10.59 4.70 6.59
CA GLU A 31 -11.51 3.62 6.24
C GLU A 31 -11.65 3.49 4.73
N ALA A 32 -11.78 4.61 4.05
CA ALA A 32 -11.93 4.63 2.61
C ALA A 32 -10.62 4.20 1.91
N VAL A 33 -9.46 4.61 2.43
CA VAL A 33 -8.16 4.14 1.92
C VAL A 33 -8.02 2.64 2.12
N VAL A 34 -8.39 2.10 3.28
CA VAL A 34 -8.36 0.65 3.54
C VAL A 34 -9.27 -0.11 2.60
N ARG A 35 -10.50 0.35 2.36
CA ARG A 35 -11.43 -0.26 1.40
C ARG A 35 -10.85 -0.27 -0.02
N THR A 36 -10.28 0.86 -0.45
CA THR A 36 -9.60 0.96 -1.75
C THR A 36 -8.41 0.01 -1.83
N TYR A 37 -7.59 -0.08 -0.78
CA TYR A 37 -6.43 -0.96 -0.72
C TYR A 37 -6.82 -2.44 -0.83
N ILE A 38 -7.80 -2.89 -0.04
CA ILE A 38 -8.28 -4.27 -0.05
C ILE A 38 -8.85 -4.61 -1.43
N LYS A 39 -9.69 -3.73 -2.00
CA LYS A 39 -10.26 -3.92 -3.33
C LYS A 39 -9.18 -4.00 -4.41
N ALA A 40 -8.19 -3.13 -4.37
CA ALA A 40 -7.07 -3.14 -5.30
C ALA A 40 -6.22 -4.42 -5.15
N MET A 41 -6.03 -4.92 -3.93
CA MET A 41 -5.35 -6.20 -3.69
C MET A 41 -6.11 -7.39 -4.24
N MET A 42 -7.42 -7.46 -4.02
CA MET A 42 -8.28 -8.50 -4.57
C MET A 42 -8.22 -8.50 -6.10
N ASN A 43 -8.26 -7.33 -6.72
CA ASN A 43 -8.25 -7.17 -8.17
C ASN A 43 -6.85 -7.22 -8.80
N ARG A 44 -5.79 -7.33 -8.00
CA ARG A 44 -4.38 -7.24 -8.44
C ARG A 44 -4.09 -5.95 -9.21
N ASP A 45 -4.78 -4.87 -8.87
CA ASP A 45 -4.61 -3.53 -9.42
C ASP A 45 -3.36 -2.88 -8.82
N PHE A 46 -2.19 -3.26 -9.34
CA PHE A 46 -0.89 -2.76 -8.88
C PHE A 46 -0.78 -1.24 -8.98
N ASP A 47 -1.43 -0.70 -9.99
CA ASP A 47 -1.50 0.71 -10.30
C ASP A 47 -2.07 1.49 -9.10
N THR A 48 -3.26 1.11 -8.63
CA THR A 48 -3.84 1.72 -7.43
C THR A 48 -2.96 1.47 -6.21
N LEU A 49 -2.43 0.26 -6.04
CA LEU A 49 -1.60 -0.12 -4.90
C LEU A 49 -0.32 0.73 -4.79
N ALA A 50 0.34 1.01 -5.91
CA ALA A 50 1.53 1.86 -5.94
C ALA A 50 1.22 3.31 -5.53
N ALA A 51 0.02 3.81 -5.85
CA ALA A 51 -0.41 5.15 -5.48
C ALA A 51 -0.66 5.31 -3.98
N ILE A 52 -1.22 4.28 -3.32
CA ILE A 52 -1.65 4.36 -1.91
C ILE A 52 -0.74 3.62 -0.92
N ASN A 53 0.35 2.99 -1.37
CA ASN A 53 1.31 2.32 -0.50
C ASN A 53 2.46 3.27 -0.10
N TYR A 54 2.85 3.25 1.18
CA TYR A 54 3.88 4.15 1.70
C TYR A 54 5.26 3.94 1.07
N ARG A 55 5.63 2.72 0.66
CA ARG A 55 7.00 2.43 0.18
C ARG A 55 7.26 3.04 -1.20
N PRO A 56 6.39 2.80 -2.22
CA PRO A 56 6.52 3.49 -3.51
C PRO A 56 6.45 5.00 -3.36
N GLN A 57 5.52 5.52 -2.54
CA GLN A 57 5.39 6.97 -2.31
C GLN A 57 6.63 7.58 -1.62
N LYS A 58 7.22 6.89 -0.64
CA LYS A 58 8.48 7.31 -0.02
C LYS A 58 9.60 7.40 -1.04
N GLN A 59 9.73 6.40 -1.90
CA GLN A 59 10.79 6.36 -2.90
C GLN A 59 10.56 7.42 -4.00
N ALA A 60 9.31 7.64 -4.43
CA ALA A 60 8.95 8.70 -5.36
C ALA A 60 9.33 10.08 -4.81
N ASN A 61 9.01 10.36 -3.55
CA ASN A 61 9.41 11.60 -2.88
C ASN A 61 10.93 11.78 -2.73
N ILE A 62 11.70 10.70 -2.66
CA ILE A 62 13.17 10.76 -2.68
C ILE A 62 13.66 11.08 -4.10
N ILE A 63 13.06 10.46 -5.13
CA ILE A 63 13.40 10.67 -6.53
C ILE A 63 13.09 12.11 -6.98
N ASP A 64 12.02 12.73 -6.46
CA ASP A 64 11.68 14.13 -6.74
C ASP A 64 12.81 15.11 -6.36
N ARG A 65 13.73 14.70 -5.48
CA ARG A 65 14.93 15.47 -5.09
C ARG A 65 16.11 15.30 -6.05
N ALA A 66 16.05 14.33 -6.97
CA ALA A 66 17.08 14.11 -7.98
C ALA A 66 17.02 15.18 -9.09
N PRO A 67 18.09 15.36 -9.88
CA PRO A 67 18.07 16.25 -11.04
C PRO A 67 16.89 15.93 -11.97
N LYS A 68 16.15 16.96 -12.42
CA LYS A 68 14.93 16.80 -13.25
C LYS A 68 15.12 15.88 -14.46
N ALA A 69 16.29 15.92 -15.08
CA ALA A 69 16.63 15.09 -16.25
C ALA A 69 16.62 13.58 -15.95
N GLU A 70 16.79 13.18 -14.68
CA GLU A 70 16.86 11.76 -14.26
C GLU A 70 15.56 11.25 -13.63
N GLN A 71 14.69 12.15 -13.15
CA GLN A 71 13.49 11.80 -12.38
C GLN A 71 12.58 10.82 -13.10
N ALA A 72 12.24 11.08 -14.38
CA ALA A 72 11.34 10.22 -15.14
C ALA A 72 11.86 8.78 -15.25
N LYS A 73 13.16 8.61 -15.54
CA LYS A 73 13.80 7.30 -15.65
C LYS A 73 13.83 6.58 -14.30
N LEU A 74 14.12 7.30 -13.22
CA LEU A 74 14.16 6.74 -11.87
C LEU A 74 12.76 6.32 -11.39
N LEU A 75 11.73 7.13 -11.64
CA LEU A 75 10.34 6.80 -11.31
C LEU A 75 9.87 5.56 -12.08
N GLN A 76 10.17 5.48 -13.38
CA GLN A 76 9.83 4.30 -14.18
C GLN A 76 10.52 3.04 -13.64
N LYS A 77 11.84 3.10 -13.40
CA LYS A 77 12.59 1.95 -12.86
C LYS A 77 12.07 1.51 -11.49
N MET A 78 11.71 2.47 -10.63
CA MET A 78 11.10 2.20 -9.34
C MET A 78 9.76 1.49 -9.51
N TYR A 79 8.85 2.03 -10.33
CA TYR A 79 7.53 1.45 -10.57
C TYR A 79 7.64 0.01 -11.10
N GLU A 80 8.45 -0.21 -12.13
CA GLU A 80 8.69 -1.55 -12.70
C GLU A 80 9.28 -2.52 -11.67
N GLY A 81 10.21 -2.04 -10.82
CA GLY A 81 10.80 -2.83 -9.75
C GLY A 81 9.77 -3.28 -8.72
N TYR A 82 8.91 -2.38 -8.26
CA TYR A 82 7.83 -2.73 -7.33
C TYR A 82 6.80 -3.66 -7.98
N ARG A 83 6.44 -3.41 -9.24
CA ARG A 83 5.50 -4.27 -9.97
C ARG A 83 6.03 -5.70 -10.08
N LYS A 84 7.28 -5.86 -10.50
CA LYS A 84 7.94 -7.17 -10.56
C LYS A 84 7.99 -7.84 -9.19
N SER A 85 8.29 -7.09 -8.12
CA SER A 85 8.29 -7.64 -6.76
C SER A 85 6.90 -8.09 -6.30
N PHE A 86 5.85 -7.35 -6.66
CA PHE A 86 4.47 -7.68 -6.35
C PHE A 86 4.00 -8.93 -7.11
N GLU A 87 4.34 -9.02 -8.40
CA GLU A 87 4.03 -10.16 -9.25
C GLU A 87 4.76 -11.43 -8.80
N ALA A 88 6.06 -11.32 -8.49
CA ALA A 88 6.92 -12.44 -8.08
C ALA A 88 6.69 -12.92 -6.64
N MET A 89 5.95 -12.17 -5.82
CA MET A 89 5.69 -12.54 -4.43
C MET A 89 4.99 -13.92 -4.36
N LYS A 90 5.54 -14.82 -3.53
CA LYS A 90 5.00 -16.16 -3.26
C LYS A 90 4.35 -16.21 -1.87
N PRO A 91 3.39 -17.12 -1.64
CA PRO A 91 2.81 -17.31 -0.30
C PRO A 91 3.91 -17.51 0.73
N ILE A 92 3.82 -16.76 1.83
CA ILE A 92 4.77 -16.83 2.94
C ILE A 92 4.03 -16.62 4.26
N ASP A 93 4.44 -17.35 5.29
CA ASP A 93 3.87 -17.24 6.65
C ASP A 93 4.34 -15.98 7.41
N ASN A 94 5.09 -15.09 6.74
CA ASN A 94 5.66 -13.89 7.33
C ASN A 94 4.97 -12.63 6.79
N THR A 95 4.07 -12.07 7.58
CA THR A 95 3.32 -10.83 7.30
C THR A 95 4.21 -9.58 7.24
N THR A 96 5.48 -9.68 7.65
CA THR A 96 6.41 -8.55 7.61
C THR A 96 7.00 -8.28 6.23
N VAL A 97 6.93 -9.27 5.34
CA VAL A 97 7.47 -9.19 3.99
C VAL A 97 6.57 -8.31 3.13
N THR A 98 7.17 -7.40 2.36
CA THR A 98 6.45 -6.56 1.39
C THR A 98 5.55 -7.40 0.50
N TRP A 99 4.31 -6.98 0.30
CA TRP A 99 3.33 -7.67 -0.54
C TRP A 99 2.86 -9.03 -0.01
N SER A 100 3.25 -9.45 1.20
CA SER A 100 2.68 -10.67 1.79
C SER A 100 1.18 -10.53 2.05
N GLU A 101 0.68 -9.31 2.26
CA GLU A 101 -0.75 -9.01 2.37
C GLU A 101 -1.56 -9.43 1.14
N LYS A 102 -0.90 -9.59 -0.01
CA LYS A 102 -1.50 -10.09 -1.27
C LYS A 102 -2.21 -11.43 -1.10
N PHE A 103 -1.79 -12.25 -0.14
CA PHE A 103 -2.37 -13.57 0.13
C PHE A 103 -3.50 -13.52 1.16
N PHE A 104 -3.48 -12.54 2.07
CA PHE A 104 -4.56 -12.33 3.03
C PHE A 104 -5.73 -11.58 2.40
N PHE A 105 -5.47 -10.68 1.46
CA PHE A 105 -6.48 -9.98 0.67
C PHE A 105 -6.77 -10.72 -0.64
N ALA A 106 -7.46 -11.86 -0.52
CA ALA A 106 -7.76 -12.76 -1.63
C ALA A 106 -9.11 -12.43 -2.32
N PRO A 107 -9.24 -12.66 -3.64
CA PRO A 107 -10.54 -12.60 -4.31
C PRO A 107 -11.57 -13.49 -3.61
N GLY A 108 -12.77 -12.97 -3.37
CA GLY A 108 -13.87 -13.71 -2.74
C GLY A 108 -13.84 -13.77 -1.20
N MET A 109 -12.87 -13.11 -0.53
CA MET A 109 -12.97 -12.91 0.92
C MET A 109 -14.07 -11.88 1.25
N ASP A 110 -14.70 -12.06 2.40
CA ASP A 110 -15.55 -11.06 3.02
C ASP A 110 -14.77 -10.28 4.07
N TYR A 111 -15.09 -9.00 4.25
CA TYR A 111 -14.51 -8.22 5.35
C TYR A 111 -15.44 -7.12 5.86
N GLU A 112 -15.22 -6.77 7.12
CA GLU A 112 -15.87 -5.66 7.79
C GLU A 112 -14.84 -4.83 8.57
N ILE A 113 -14.95 -3.50 8.52
CA ILE A 113 -14.13 -2.63 9.37
C ILE A 113 -14.78 -2.59 10.75
N ILE A 114 -14.09 -3.13 11.76
CA ILE A 114 -14.57 -3.21 13.14
C ILE A 114 -14.25 -1.91 13.88
N HIS A 115 -13.02 -1.42 13.70
CA HIS A 115 -12.49 -0.31 14.50
C HIS A 115 -11.48 0.52 13.73
N VAL A 116 -11.47 1.82 14.02
CA VAL A 116 -10.53 2.79 13.46
C VAL A 116 -10.03 3.66 14.59
N GLU A 117 -8.74 3.58 14.85
CA GLU A 117 -8.07 4.37 15.87
C GLU A 117 -7.10 5.33 15.19
N LYS A 118 -7.21 6.63 15.47
CA LYS A 118 -6.25 7.63 15.00
C LYS A 118 -5.36 8.02 16.17
N LYS A 119 -4.06 7.86 16.00
CA LYS A 119 -3.05 8.22 17.00
C LYS A 119 -2.08 9.23 16.43
N THR A 120 -1.75 10.19 17.28
CA THR A 120 -0.67 11.13 17.04
C THR A 120 0.50 10.68 17.93
N SER A 121 1.50 10.03 17.35
CA SER A 121 2.67 9.54 18.09
C SER A 121 3.80 10.55 17.98
N PRO A 122 4.57 10.84 19.05
CA PRO A 122 5.85 11.51 18.90
C PRO A 122 6.72 10.70 17.92
N GLY A 123 7.48 11.39 17.06
CA GLY A 123 8.47 10.76 16.19
C GLY A 123 9.54 10.00 17.00
N THR A 124 10.40 9.24 16.32
CA THR A 124 11.59 8.63 16.96
C THR A 124 12.40 9.69 17.74
N PRO A 125 13.12 9.31 18.81
CA PRO A 125 13.85 10.23 19.71
C PRO A 125 14.87 11.15 19.02
N SER A 126 15.33 10.80 17.82
CA SER A 126 16.26 11.64 17.03
C SER A 126 15.58 12.81 16.32
N SER A 127 14.29 13.07 16.56
CA SER A 127 13.49 14.09 15.86
C SER A 127 12.33 14.57 16.75
N ASP A 128 12.66 15.17 17.90
CA ASP A 128 11.75 15.55 18.98
C ASP A 128 10.67 16.60 18.64
N TYR A 129 10.61 17.10 17.40
CA TYR A 129 9.72 18.21 17.03
C TYR A 129 8.59 17.84 16.07
N ARG A 130 8.39 16.55 15.74
CA ARG A 130 7.33 16.16 14.80
C ARG A 130 6.53 14.96 15.28
N PHE A 131 5.27 15.21 15.57
CA PHE A 131 4.26 14.18 15.72
C PHE A 131 3.96 13.52 14.37
N ARG A 132 3.70 12.22 14.39
CA ARG A 132 3.24 11.44 13.24
C ARG A 132 1.80 11.06 13.44
N SER A 133 1.00 11.26 12.41
CA SER A 133 -0.38 10.80 12.36
C SER A 133 -0.41 9.39 11.79
N VAL A 134 -0.83 8.44 12.62
CA VAL A 134 -1.04 7.05 12.28
C VAL A 134 -2.52 6.73 12.46
N ALA A 135 -3.10 5.98 11.54
CA ALA A 135 -4.42 5.40 11.73
C ALA A 135 -4.29 3.88 11.71
N THR A 136 -4.78 3.23 12.76
CA THR A 136 -4.86 1.78 12.84
C THR A 136 -6.30 1.38 12.57
N VAL A 137 -6.50 0.58 11.53
CA VAL A 137 -7.81 0.07 11.11
C VAL A 137 -7.83 -1.43 11.33
N VAL A 138 -8.72 -1.90 12.19
CA VAL A 138 -8.94 -3.33 12.43
C VAL A 138 -10.13 -3.78 11.60
N ILE A 139 -9.91 -4.84 10.81
CA ILE A 139 -10.97 -5.47 10.02
C ILE A 139 -11.16 -6.92 10.46
N ALA A 140 -12.39 -7.40 10.45
CA ALA A 140 -12.70 -8.83 10.48
C ALA A 140 -12.66 -9.34 9.04
N ALA A 141 -11.82 -10.33 8.76
CA ALA A 141 -11.78 -11.02 7.47
C ALA A 141 -12.35 -12.43 7.63
N SER A 142 -13.15 -12.85 6.65
CA SER A 142 -13.72 -14.20 6.55
C SER A 142 -13.46 -14.76 5.16
N TYR A 143 -13.04 -16.01 5.10
CA TYR A 143 -12.76 -16.74 3.86
C TYR A 143 -13.84 -17.81 3.71
N PRO A 144 -14.80 -17.67 2.79
CA PRO A 144 -15.92 -18.61 2.66
C PRO A 144 -15.52 -20.05 2.31
N SER A 145 -14.33 -20.26 1.76
CA SER A 145 -13.86 -21.58 1.37
C SER A 145 -12.35 -21.80 1.62
N PRO A 146 -11.89 -23.05 1.87
CA PRO A 146 -10.49 -23.35 2.17
C PRO A 146 -9.49 -23.08 1.03
N ASP A 147 -9.96 -23.10 -0.22
CA ASP A 147 -9.15 -22.88 -1.43
C ASP A 147 -8.68 -21.43 -1.58
N ILE A 148 -9.51 -20.46 -1.18
CA ILE A 148 -9.17 -19.03 -1.20
C ILE A 148 -8.52 -18.55 0.09
N ALA A 149 -8.63 -19.33 1.17
CA ALA A 149 -8.11 -18.99 2.49
C ALA A 149 -6.58 -18.88 2.48
N PRO A 150 -5.97 -17.85 3.10
CA PRO A 150 -4.53 -17.77 3.24
C PRO A 150 -4.00 -18.92 4.10
N LEU A 151 -2.82 -19.41 3.74
CA LEU A 151 -2.03 -20.27 4.62
C LEU A 151 -1.32 -19.38 5.65
N TYR A 152 -1.40 -19.77 6.92
CA TYR A 152 -0.68 -19.13 8.00
C TYR A 152 -0.25 -20.19 9.00
N ARG A 153 1.06 -20.30 9.25
CA ARG A 153 1.67 -21.31 10.13
C ARG A 153 1.21 -22.73 9.75
N GLY A 154 1.17 -23.01 8.45
CA GLY A 154 0.79 -24.32 7.91
C GLY A 154 -0.71 -24.66 7.94
N ARG A 155 -1.59 -23.75 8.38
CA ARG A 155 -3.05 -23.98 8.42
C ARG A 155 -3.81 -22.91 7.66
N ARG A 156 -4.95 -23.28 7.07
CA ARG A 156 -5.81 -22.35 6.32
C ARG A 156 -6.69 -21.55 7.27
N ILE A 157 -6.65 -20.23 7.18
CA ILE A 157 -7.47 -19.34 8.00
C ILE A 157 -8.91 -19.31 7.48
N LYS A 158 -9.88 -19.54 8.34
CA LYS A 158 -11.31 -19.34 8.06
C LYS A 158 -11.76 -17.92 8.40
N LYS A 159 -11.34 -17.42 9.57
CA LYS A 159 -11.59 -16.03 10.00
C LYS A 159 -10.40 -15.50 10.78
N ALA A 160 -10.13 -14.21 10.67
CA ALA A 160 -9.15 -13.52 11.50
C ALA A 160 -9.41 -12.02 11.51
N ASN A 161 -9.00 -11.34 12.58
CA ASN A 161 -8.86 -9.90 12.60
C ASN A 161 -7.52 -9.52 11.98
N LEU A 162 -7.56 -8.58 11.04
CA LEU A 162 -6.38 -8.01 10.40
C LEU A 162 -6.27 -6.55 10.81
N GLN A 163 -5.08 -6.17 11.27
CA GLN A 163 -4.77 -4.78 11.61
C GLN A 163 -4.02 -4.15 10.44
N ILE A 164 -4.49 -2.99 9.98
CA ILE A 164 -3.86 -2.21 8.91
C ILE A 164 -3.47 -0.86 9.48
N ASP A 165 -2.17 -0.55 9.43
CA ASP A 165 -1.69 0.77 9.82
C ASP A 165 -1.52 1.64 8.58
N LEU A 166 -2.02 2.87 8.68
CA LEU A 166 -1.84 3.93 7.70
C LEU A 166 -0.96 5.03 8.27
N ILE A 167 -0.25 5.73 7.40
CA ILE A 167 0.50 6.94 7.72
C ILE A 167 0.00 8.10 6.87
N GLN A 168 -0.01 9.30 7.42
CA GLN A 168 -0.25 10.50 6.62
C GLN A 168 0.90 10.71 5.61
N SER A 169 0.56 11.09 4.38
CA SER A 169 1.49 11.38 3.28
C SER A 169 2.58 12.39 3.67
N GLN A 170 2.22 13.45 4.40
CA GLN A 170 3.14 14.47 4.92
C GLN A 170 4.20 13.90 5.89
N ASP A 171 3.94 12.75 6.51
CA ASP A 171 4.80 12.11 7.50
C ASP A 171 5.74 11.04 6.90
N VAL A 172 5.68 10.81 5.58
CA VAL A 172 6.40 9.75 4.86
C VAL A 172 7.91 10.02 4.77
N VAL A 173 8.32 11.26 4.50
CA VAL A 173 9.74 11.64 4.37
C VAL A 173 10.11 12.65 5.46
N LYS A 174 11.07 12.26 6.30
CA LYS A 174 11.65 13.15 7.32
C LYS A 174 12.57 14.16 6.64
N GLY A 175 12.45 15.42 7.04
CA GLY A 175 13.29 16.51 6.56
C GLY A 175 12.64 17.25 5.39
N ILE A 176 12.20 18.47 5.71
CA ILE A 176 11.96 19.57 4.79
C ILE A 176 10.75 19.36 3.87
N GLN A 177 9.61 19.93 4.27
CA GLN A 177 8.57 20.34 3.34
C GLN A 177 8.23 21.79 3.64
N ALA A 178 8.60 22.69 2.72
CA ALA A 178 8.06 24.05 2.64
C ALA A 178 6.74 24.09 1.83
N LYS A 179 6.32 22.96 1.25
CA LYS A 179 5.03 22.78 0.58
C LYS A 179 4.42 21.46 1.02
N PRO A 180 3.15 21.46 1.47
CA PRO A 180 2.46 20.23 1.85
C PRO A 180 2.38 19.32 0.63
N VAL A 181 3.02 18.15 0.71
CA VAL A 181 2.71 17.06 -0.22
C VAL A 181 1.32 16.57 0.15
N HIS A 182 0.39 16.72 -0.79
CA HIS A 182 -1.05 16.35 -0.77
C HIS A 182 -1.53 15.59 0.48
N GLU A 183 -2.53 16.13 1.19
CA GLU A 183 -3.16 15.48 2.34
C GLU A 183 -3.72 14.09 2.00
N GLY A 184 -3.44 13.09 2.85
CA GLY A 184 -4.08 11.80 2.72
C GLY A 184 -3.36 10.65 3.40
N TRP A 185 -4.07 9.53 3.56
CA TRP A 185 -3.55 8.32 4.21
C TRP A 185 -2.92 7.36 3.21
N LEU A 186 -1.82 6.74 3.60
CA LEU A 186 -1.11 5.72 2.84
C LEU A 186 -1.01 4.43 3.64
N PHE A 187 -1.23 3.29 3.00
CA PHE A 187 -0.98 1.98 3.57
C PHE A 187 0.48 1.84 3.98
N LYS A 188 0.72 1.63 5.27
CA LYS A 188 2.05 1.44 5.82
C LYS A 188 2.36 -0.03 6.03
N TRP A 189 1.41 -0.74 6.63
CA TRP A 189 1.68 -2.05 7.20
C TRP A 189 0.41 -2.84 7.47
N PHE A 190 0.52 -4.15 7.57
CA PHE A 190 -0.55 -5.02 8.06
C PHE A 190 -0.02 -6.06 9.06
N LEU A 191 -0.90 -6.52 9.95
CA LEU A 191 -0.67 -7.63 10.88
C LEU A 191 -1.91 -8.52 10.91
N VAL A 192 -1.69 -9.78 11.28
CA VAL A 192 -2.75 -10.71 11.65
C VAL A 192 -2.77 -10.76 13.17
N ASP A 193 -3.93 -10.53 13.79
CA ASP A 193 -4.10 -10.76 15.23
C ASP A 193 -4.22 -12.27 15.48
N GLU A 194 -3.13 -12.88 15.96
CA GLU A 194 -3.05 -14.32 16.17
C GLU A 194 -4.11 -14.86 17.14
N SER A 195 -4.56 -14.05 18.09
CA SER A 195 -5.56 -14.45 19.08
C SER A 195 -6.98 -14.57 18.50
N SER A 196 -7.21 -13.97 17.33
CA SER A 196 -8.50 -13.94 16.64
C SER A 196 -8.65 -15.02 15.57
N ILE A 197 -7.60 -15.80 15.30
CA ILE A 197 -7.57 -16.74 14.17
C ILE A 197 -8.47 -17.95 14.45
N ILE A 198 -9.40 -18.19 13.55
CA ILE A 198 -10.16 -19.44 13.44
C ILE A 198 -9.68 -20.14 12.18
N TYR A 199 -9.22 -21.37 12.30
CA TYR A 199 -8.79 -22.19 11.15
C TYR A 199 -9.95 -22.99 10.58
N TRP A 200 -9.81 -23.42 9.33
CA TRP A 200 -10.63 -24.50 8.81
C TRP A 200 -10.30 -25.81 9.54
N ASP A 201 -11.32 -26.62 9.80
CA ASP A 201 -11.13 -28.00 10.23
C ASP A 201 -10.45 -28.75 9.08
N SER A 202 -9.32 -29.38 9.40
CA SER A 202 -8.47 -30.11 8.44
C SER A 202 -9.11 -31.40 7.97
#